data_AF-B5VQ27-F1
#
_entry.id   AF-B5VQ27-F1
#
_cell.length_a   1.000
_cell.length_b   1.000
_cell.length_c   1.000
_cell.angle_alpha   90.00
_cell.angle_beta   90.00
_cell.angle_gamma   90.00
#
_symmetry.space_group_name_H-M   'P 1'
#
loop_
_entity.id
_entity.type
_entity.pdbx_description
1 polymer ?
#
loop_
_entity_poly.entity_id
_entity_poly.type
_entity_poly.pdbx_seq_one_letter_code
_entity_poly.pdbx_strand_id
1 'polypeptide(L)'
;MNKLVDAHCHVITDPDNTFCGDDGGSQGTLRCVMSSNPYDWNNLKKLAGRSTSKNDICVGFGVHPWYSHLFYVGSRRDKVSHYQDVLEYKNEEQFDSLVQVLPEPLDLEEYIKREFNDTFVSVIGEIGLDKLFRLPANGFYMQNEKARLTTVKVKLSHQETVFRRFCRLARHTSKPISIHDVKCHGKLNDICNEELLTYHSVKICLHSYTGSK
;
A
#
# COMPACT_ATOMS: atom_id res chain seq x y z
N MET A 1 -16.76 25.54 -8.37
CA MET A 1 -15.62 26.13 -7.62
C MET A 1 -14.41 25.26 -7.88
N ASN A 2 -13.31 25.83 -8.36
CA ASN A 2 -12.04 25.11 -8.51
C ASN A 2 -11.47 24.90 -7.11
N LYS A 3 -11.66 23.72 -6.52
CA LYS A 3 -10.95 23.31 -5.30
C LYS A 3 -9.54 22.87 -5.69
N LEU A 4 -8.53 23.25 -4.92
CA LEU A 4 -7.23 22.61 -4.98
C LEU A 4 -7.42 21.12 -4.60
N VAL A 5 -6.77 20.23 -5.33
CA VAL A 5 -6.81 18.79 -5.05
C VAL A 5 -5.40 18.30 -4.79
N ASP A 6 -5.18 17.82 -3.57
CA ASP A 6 -4.04 16.96 -3.28
C ASP A 6 -4.40 15.56 -3.78
N ALA A 7 -3.85 15.20 -4.95
CA ALA A 7 -4.23 13.99 -5.66
C ALA A 7 -3.66 12.71 -5.01
N HIS A 8 -2.73 12.83 -4.06
CA HIS A 8 -2.10 11.68 -3.41
C HIS A 8 -1.35 12.11 -2.14
N CYS A 9 -1.87 11.70 -0.98
CA CYS A 9 -1.18 11.87 0.31
C CYS A 9 -1.50 10.70 1.27
N HIS A 10 -0.88 10.71 2.45
CA HIS A 10 -0.97 9.61 3.42
C HIS A 10 -1.26 10.10 4.83
N VAL A 11 -1.93 9.25 5.60
CA VAL A 11 -1.83 9.30 7.06
C VAL A 11 -0.56 8.56 7.53
N ILE A 12 -0.17 8.78 8.78
CA ILE A 12 1.00 8.12 9.36
C ILE A 12 0.71 6.62 9.60
N THR A 13 1.68 5.78 9.22
CA THR A 13 1.75 4.40 9.70
C THR A 13 2.23 4.38 11.15
N ASP A 14 1.35 3.97 12.06
CA ASP A 14 1.62 3.89 13.49
C ASP A 14 0.96 2.62 14.08
N PRO A 15 1.72 1.53 14.23
CA PRO A 15 1.20 0.28 14.79
C PRO A 15 0.67 0.40 16.22
N ASP A 16 1.24 1.31 17.01
CA ASP A 16 0.88 1.51 18.41
C ASP A 16 -0.27 2.52 18.59
N ASN A 17 -0.71 3.13 17.49
CA ASN A 17 -1.83 4.09 17.46
C ASN A 17 -1.66 5.23 18.49
N THR A 18 -0.42 5.67 18.68
CA THR A 18 0.01 6.76 19.56
C THR A 18 -0.28 8.14 18.97
N PHE A 19 -0.36 8.25 17.64
CA PHE A 19 -0.65 9.49 16.95
C PHE A 19 -2.15 9.82 16.95
N CYS A 20 -2.49 10.92 17.63
CA CYS A 20 -3.83 11.54 17.63
C CYS A 20 -3.90 12.84 16.81
N GLY A 21 -2.89 13.12 15.99
CA GLY A 21 -2.81 14.36 15.22
C GLY A 21 -3.82 14.41 14.08
N ASP A 22 -4.51 15.56 13.96
CA ASP A 22 -5.13 15.98 12.71
C ASP A 22 -3.98 16.36 11.75
N ASP A 23 -3.88 15.69 10.61
CA ASP A 23 -2.79 15.78 9.63
C ASP A 23 -2.75 17.13 8.87
N GLY A 24 -3.22 18.20 9.52
CA GLY A 24 -3.02 19.58 9.07
C GLY A 24 -3.61 19.86 7.71
N GLY A 25 -4.74 19.23 7.38
CA GLY A 25 -5.41 19.44 6.10
C GLY A 25 -5.72 20.93 5.89
N SER A 26 -5.15 21.54 4.86
CA SER A 26 -5.43 22.92 4.47
C SER A 26 -6.92 23.06 4.14
N GLN A 27 -7.62 23.96 4.86
CA GLN A 27 -9.03 24.27 4.60
C GLN A 27 -9.24 24.56 3.11
N GLY A 28 -10.24 23.91 2.50
CA GLY A 28 -10.60 24.10 1.09
C GLY A 28 -9.85 23.22 0.08
N THR A 29 -8.96 22.32 0.53
CA THR A 29 -8.29 21.32 -0.34
C THR A 29 -8.98 19.96 -0.24
N LEU A 30 -9.39 19.40 -1.37
CA LEU A 30 -9.82 17.99 -1.46
C LEU A 30 -8.56 17.11 -1.43
N ARG A 31 -8.53 16.09 -0.58
CA ARG A 31 -7.36 15.21 -0.44
C ARG A 31 -7.69 13.76 -0.81
N CYS A 32 -6.91 13.16 -1.68
CA CYS A 32 -6.93 11.72 -1.93
C CYS A 32 -5.93 11.04 -1.02
N VAL A 33 -6.42 10.53 0.12
CA VAL A 33 -5.58 9.96 1.17
C VAL A 33 -5.51 8.45 0.98
N MET A 34 -4.32 7.91 0.77
CA MET A 34 -4.06 6.51 0.46
C MET A 34 -3.69 5.74 1.73
N SER A 35 -4.31 4.59 1.95
CA SER A 35 -3.75 3.58 2.85
C SER A 35 -2.60 2.85 2.15
N SER A 36 -1.59 2.48 2.93
CA SER A 36 -0.45 1.69 2.48
C SER A 36 -0.39 0.34 3.18
N ASN A 37 -1.03 0.17 4.34
CA ASN A 37 -1.03 -1.06 5.14
C ASN A 37 -2.22 -1.11 6.13
N PRO A 38 -2.43 -2.21 6.88
CA PRO A 38 -3.55 -2.30 7.83
C PRO A 38 -3.54 -1.27 8.96
N TYR A 39 -2.36 -0.78 9.36
CA TYR A 39 -2.23 0.14 10.48
C TYR A 39 -2.70 1.55 10.08
N ASP A 40 -2.20 2.06 8.95
CA ASP A 40 -2.64 3.36 8.45
C ASP A 40 -4.09 3.34 7.94
N TRP A 41 -4.60 2.19 7.48
CA TRP A 41 -6.01 2.04 7.12
C TRP A 41 -6.95 2.37 8.29
N ASN A 42 -6.61 1.93 9.50
CA ASN A 42 -7.40 2.25 10.70
C ASN A 42 -7.38 3.75 11.01
N ASN A 43 -6.24 4.42 10.79
CA ASN A 43 -6.12 5.86 10.98
C ASN A 43 -6.92 6.62 9.93
N LEU A 44 -6.88 6.18 8.67
CA LEU A 44 -7.65 6.75 7.58
C LEU A 44 -9.17 6.62 7.80
N LYS A 45 -9.64 5.47 8.30
CA LYS A 45 -11.05 5.30 8.69
C LYS A 45 -11.49 6.32 9.74
N LYS A 46 -10.65 6.57 10.77
CA LYS A 46 -10.93 7.59 11.80
C LYS A 46 -10.93 9.00 11.22
N LEU A 47 -9.95 9.34 10.37
CA LEU A 47 -9.86 10.63 9.71
C LEU A 47 -11.10 10.91 8.85
N ALA A 48 -11.47 9.97 8.00
CA ALA A 48 -12.64 10.09 7.13
C ALA A 48 -13.95 10.18 7.93
N GLY A 49 -14.07 9.46 9.05
CA GLY A 49 -15.23 9.52 9.94
C GLY A 49 -15.39 10.86 10.69
N ARG A 50 -14.30 11.61 10.89
CA ARG A 50 -14.31 12.95 11.50
C ARG A 50 -14.56 14.07 10.49
N SER A 51 -14.44 13.79 9.20
CA SER A 51 -14.63 14.79 8.16
C SER A 51 -16.08 15.30 8.18
N THR A 52 -16.24 16.60 8.39
CA THR A 52 -17.55 17.28 8.47
C THR A 52 -18.23 17.40 7.11
N SER A 53 -17.48 17.18 6.03
CA SER A 53 -17.96 17.20 4.65
C SER A 53 -17.44 15.96 3.92
N LYS A 54 -18.38 15.16 3.40
CA LYS A 54 -18.07 14.00 2.53
C LYS A 54 -17.29 14.38 1.25
N ASN A 55 -17.17 15.67 0.95
CA ASN A 55 -16.57 16.19 -0.29
C ASN A 55 -15.15 16.74 -0.10
N ASP A 56 -14.49 16.46 1.03
CA ASP A 56 -13.14 16.98 1.32
C ASP A 56 -12.07 15.87 1.38
N ILE A 57 -12.46 14.59 1.40
CA ILE A 57 -11.53 13.45 1.39
C ILE A 57 -12.01 12.37 0.42
N CYS A 58 -11.11 11.93 -0.44
CA CYS A 58 -11.21 10.69 -1.21
C CYS A 58 -10.38 9.62 -0.48
N VAL A 59 -11.00 8.48 -0.17
CA VAL A 59 -10.36 7.40 0.58
C VAL A 59 -9.74 6.39 -0.38
N GLY A 60 -8.43 6.18 -0.25
CA GLY A 60 -7.68 5.15 -0.95
C GLY A 60 -7.51 3.88 -0.12
N PHE A 61 -7.82 2.73 -0.71
CA PHE A 61 -7.59 1.42 -0.12
C PHE A 61 -6.57 0.63 -0.94
N GLY A 62 -5.50 0.17 -0.31
CA GLY A 62 -4.40 -0.49 -0.99
C GLY A 62 -3.37 -1.08 -0.04
N VAL A 63 -2.45 -1.84 -0.61
CA VAL A 63 -1.23 -2.32 0.06
C VAL A 63 -0.04 -1.85 -0.77
N HIS A 64 0.73 -0.94 -0.18
CA HIS A 64 1.94 -0.41 -0.79
C HIS A 64 3.00 -1.52 -0.87
N PRO A 65 3.81 -1.59 -1.95
CA PRO A 65 4.79 -2.67 -2.16
C PRO A 65 5.72 -2.92 -0.96
N TRP A 66 6.11 -1.87 -0.26
CA TRP A 66 6.91 -1.92 0.98
C TRP A 66 6.32 -2.85 2.05
N TYR A 67 4.99 -2.89 2.19
CA TYR A 67 4.28 -3.67 3.21
C TYR A 67 3.65 -4.95 2.68
N SER A 68 3.85 -5.27 1.39
CA SER A 68 3.28 -6.48 0.77
C SER A 68 3.74 -7.79 1.46
N HIS A 69 4.91 -7.78 2.10
CA HIS A 69 5.39 -8.90 2.90
C HIS A 69 4.53 -9.21 4.13
N LEU A 70 3.69 -8.29 4.60
CA LEU A 70 2.76 -8.55 5.71
C LEU A 70 1.60 -9.47 5.32
N PHE A 71 1.47 -9.79 4.04
CA PHE A 71 0.36 -10.57 3.50
C PHE A 71 0.85 -11.84 2.84
N TYR A 72 0.21 -12.97 3.14
CA TYR A 72 0.33 -14.18 2.33
C TYR A 72 -0.82 -14.24 1.30
N VAL A 73 -0.56 -14.97 0.21
CA VAL A 73 -1.55 -15.24 -0.84
C VAL A 73 -1.64 -16.75 -1.02
N GLY A 74 -2.85 -17.30 -0.99
CA GLY A 74 -3.09 -18.73 -1.09
C GLY A 74 -3.07 -19.42 0.27
N SER A 75 -2.29 -20.49 0.42
CA SER A 75 -2.31 -21.30 1.64
C SER A 75 -1.52 -20.66 2.78
N ARG A 76 -2.11 -20.63 3.97
CA ARG A 76 -1.45 -20.17 5.20
C ARG A 76 -0.19 -20.99 5.49
N ARG A 77 0.86 -20.31 5.90
CA ARG A 77 2.10 -20.88 6.43
C ARG A 77 2.36 -20.33 7.83
N ASP A 78 3.28 -20.95 8.57
CA ASP A 78 3.80 -20.32 9.77
C ASP A 78 4.60 -19.05 9.43
N LYS A 79 4.80 -18.19 10.43
CA LYS A 79 5.44 -16.89 10.30
C LYS A 79 6.81 -16.96 9.61
N VAL A 80 7.66 -17.90 10.02
CA VAL A 80 9.03 -18.00 9.51
C VAL A 80 9.00 -18.44 8.06
N SER A 81 8.29 -19.53 7.75
CA SER A 81 8.15 -20.04 6.38
C SER A 81 7.59 -19.00 5.43
N HIS A 82 6.58 -18.24 5.86
CA HIS A 82 6.04 -17.13 5.06
C HIS A 82 7.10 -16.09 4.71
N TYR A 83 7.82 -15.58 5.71
CA TYR A 83 8.83 -14.55 5.45
C TYR A 83 10.02 -15.06 4.63
N GLN A 84 10.40 -16.33 4.76
CA GLN A 84 11.38 -16.97 3.86
C GLN A 84 10.88 -16.98 2.41
N ASP A 85 9.60 -17.26 2.20
CA ASP A 85 8.99 -17.34 0.88
C ASP A 85 8.88 -15.97 0.20
N VAL A 86 8.62 -14.89 0.95
CA VAL A 86 8.33 -13.56 0.38
C VAL A 86 9.48 -12.56 0.46
N LEU A 87 10.51 -12.78 1.29
CA LEU A 87 11.65 -11.87 1.44
C LEU A 87 12.90 -12.35 0.69
N GLU A 88 13.60 -11.40 0.06
CA GLU A 88 14.93 -11.59 -0.50
C GLU A 88 15.97 -11.11 0.52
N TYR A 89 16.85 -12.01 0.95
CA TYR A 89 17.90 -11.74 1.92
C TYR A 89 19.17 -12.55 1.60
N LYS A 90 20.31 -12.07 2.11
CA LYS A 90 21.63 -12.74 1.94
C LYS A 90 22.29 -13.10 3.26
N ASN A 91 21.86 -12.50 4.36
CA ASN A 91 22.41 -12.69 5.70
C ASN A 91 21.29 -13.26 6.58
N GLU A 92 21.48 -14.49 7.05
CA GLU A 92 20.50 -15.21 7.88
C GLU A 92 20.27 -14.52 9.23
N GLU A 93 21.30 -14.02 9.90
CA GLU A 93 21.16 -13.34 11.20
C GLU A 93 20.27 -12.08 11.10
N GLN A 94 20.42 -11.32 10.01
CA GLN A 94 19.60 -10.15 9.73
C GLN A 94 18.16 -10.56 9.39
N PHE A 95 17.96 -11.67 8.68
CA PHE A 95 16.64 -12.24 8.43
C PHE A 95 15.97 -12.65 9.74
N ASP A 96 16.65 -13.42 10.58
CA ASP A 96 16.14 -13.89 11.87
C ASP A 96 15.76 -12.72 12.78
N SER A 97 16.63 -11.72 12.89
CA SER A 97 16.36 -10.50 13.67
C SER A 97 15.13 -9.75 13.16
N LEU A 98 14.93 -9.70 11.84
CA LEU A 98 13.78 -9.04 11.23
C LEU A 98 12.49 -9.83 11.46
N VAL A 99 12.52 -11.15 11.30
CA VAL A 99 11.35 -12.02 11.51
C VAL A 99 10.90 -12.00 12.97
N GLN A 100 11.82 -11.82 13.93
CA GLN A 100 11.46 -11.66 15.34
C GLN A 100 10.55 -10.45 15.57
N VAL A 101 10.82 -9.32 14.93
CA VAL A 101 10.06 -8.07 15.12
C VAL A 101 8.84 -7.92 14.20
N LEU A 102 8.82 -8.64 13.08
CA LEU A 102 7.67 -8.65 12.17
C LEU A 102 6.43 -9.29 12.84
N PRO A 103 5.20 -8.99 12.40
CA PRO A 103 3.97 -9.54 12.97
C PRO A 103 3.67 -10.92 12.37
N GLU A 104 2.58 -11.55 12.79
CA GLU A 104 2.01 -12.68 12.05
C GLU A 104 1.48 -12.18 10.69
N PRO A 105 1.73 -12.91 9.58
CA PRO A 105 1.26 -12.51 8.27
C PRO A 105 -0.26 -12.67 8.16
N LEU A 106 -0.88 -11.73 7.44
CA LEU A 106 -2.31 -11.69 7.21
C LEU A 106 -2.69 -12.38 5.89
N ASP A 107 -3.88 -12.96 5.85
CA ASP A 107 -4.48 -13.39 4.59
C ASP A 107 -4.88 -12.18 3.76
N LEU A 108 -4.37 -12.06 2.54
CA LEU A 108 -4.74 -10.94 1.66
C LEU A 108 -6.23 -10.94 1.30
N GLU A 109 -6.83 -12.12 1.06
CA GLU A 109 -8.24 -12.20 0.66
C GLU A 109 -9.17 -11.88 1.82
N GLU A 110 -8.87 -12.40 3.02
CA GLU A 110 -9.67 -12.07 4.20
C GLU A 110 -9.51 -10.60 4.59
N TYR A 111 -8.31 -10.02 4.44
CA TYR A 111 -8.11 -8.58 4.64
C TYR A 111 -8.97 -7.75 3.69
N ILE A 112 -8.92 -8.03 2.39
CA ILE A 112 -9.74 -7.32 1.40
C ILE A 112 -11.23 -7.50 1.72
N LYS A 113 -11.68 -8.73 1.96
CA LYS A 113 -13.08 -9.04 2.25
C LYS A 113 -13.60 -8.33 3.50
N ARG A 114 -12.79 -8.25 4.55
CA ARG A 114 -13.18 -7.63 5.82
C ARG A 114 -13.15 -6.11 5.77
N GLU A 115 -12.14 -5.53 5.12
CA GLU A 115 -11.83 -4.10 5.24
C GLU A 115 -12.31 -3.26 4.05
N PHE A 116 -12.41 -3.85 2.85
CA PHE A 116 -12.83 -3.11 1.67
C PHE A 116 -14.34 -2.85 1.70
N ASN A 117 -14.73 -1.58 1.53
CA ASN A 117 -16.12 -1.17 1.39
C ASN A 117 -16.26 -0.27 0.16
N ASP A 118 -16.98 -0.75 -0.85
CA ASP A 118 -17.12 -0.08 -2.14
C ASP A 118 -17.77 1.31 -2.07
N THR A 119 -18.66 1.54 -1.10
CA THR A 119 -19.33 2.84 -0.93
C THR A 119 -18.44 3.85 -0.21
N PHE A 120 -17.49 3.38 0.59
CA PHE A 120 -16.57 4.20 1.37
C PHE A 120 -15.28 4.50 0.61
N VAL A 121 -14.77 3.54 -0.17
CA VAL A 121 -13.51 3.65 -0.90
C VAL A 121 -13.75 4.35 -2.25
N SER A 122 -12.96 5.39 -2.52
CA SER A 122 -13.02 6.17 -3.76
C SER A 122 -12.00 5.71 -4.81
N VAL A 123 -10.85 5.19 -4.38
CA VAL A 123 -9.71 4.81 -5.23
C VAL A 123 -9.02 3.57 -4.66
N ILE A 124 -8.50 2.70 -5.53
CA ILE A 124 -7.61 1.61 -5.09
C ILE A 124 -6.17 2.12 -5.13
N GLY A 125 -5.55 2.26 -3.96
CA GLY A 125 -4.24 2.85 -3.81
C GLY A 125 -3.88 3.08 -2.34
N GLU A 126 -2.61 3.11 -1.99
CA GLU A 126 -1.47 2.99 -2.89
C GLU A 126 -1.08 1.52 -3.12
N ILE A 127 -0.88 1.15 -4.38
CA ILE A 127 -0.49 -0.19 -4.81
C ILE A 127 0.63 -0.09 -5.85
N GLY A 128 1.41 -1.13 -6.10
CA GLY A 128 2.39 -1.07 -7.18
C GLY A 128 3.64 -1.87 -6.89
N LEU A 129 4.78 -1.42 -7.43
CA LEU A 129 6.05 -2.12 -7.39
C LEU A 129 7.19 -1.19 -6.97
N ASP A 130 8.09 -1.71 -6.12
CA ASP A 130 9.31 -1.03 -5.70
C ASP A 130 10.50 -2.00 -5.66
N LYS A 131 11.46 -1.81 -6.57
CA LYS A 131 12.66 -2.65 -6.65
C LYS A 131 13.74 -2.27 -5.62
N LEU A 132 13.71 -1.04 -5.13
CA LEU A 132 14.82 -0.45 -4.40
C LEU A 132 14.64 -0.50 -2.89
N PHE A 133 13.39 -0.46 -2.42
CA PHE A 133 13.09 -0.41 -1.01
C PHE A 133 13.69 -1.58 -0.23
N ARG A 134 14.28 -1.26 0.91
CA ARG A 134 14.86 -2.22 1.86
C ARG A 134 14.10 -2.09 3.16
N LEU A 135 13.75 -3.21 3.78
CA LEU A 135 12.97 -3.20 5.01
C LEU A 135 13.78 -2.53 6.13
N PRO A 136 13.19 -1.61 6.91
CA PRO A 136 13.80 -1.11 8.13
C PRO A 136 14.03 -2.22 9.16
N ALA A 137 15.02 -2.06 10.04
CA ALA A 137 15.39 -3.09 11.02
C ALA A 137 14.30 -3.41 12.06
N ASN A 138 13.35 -2.49 12.26
CA ASN A 138 12.13 -2.69 13.05
C ASN A 138 10.98 -3.31 12.23
N GLY A 139 11.22 -3.74 10.98
CA GLY A 139 10.22 -4.36 10.09
C GLY A 139 9.43 -3.37 9.25
N PHE A 140 9.21 -2.14 9.72
CA PHE A 140 8.26 -1.20 9.12
C PHE A 140 8.86 0.18 8.87
N TYR A 141 8.46 0.80 7.77
CA TYR A 141 8.70 2.23 7.60
C TYR A 141 7.69 3.02 8.43
N MET A 142 8.18 3.84 9.35
CA MET A 142 7.36 4.76 10.12
C MET A 142 7.91 6.16 9.87
N GLN A 143 7.07 7.09 9.43
CA GLN A 143 7.52 8.42 9.00
C GLN A 143 8.33 9.17 10.09
N ASN A 144 8.03 8.89 11.37
CA ASN A 144 8.65 9.55 12.52
C ASN A 144 9.77 8.73 13.20
N GLU A 145 10.02 7.50 12.75
CA GLU A 145 11.10 6.67 13.30
C GLU A 145 12.13 6.32 12.23
N LYS A 146 13.38 6.72 12.50
CA LYS A 146 14.51 6.41 11.61
C LYS A 146 15.18 5.10 12.01
N ALA A 147 14.47 4.00 11.84
CA ALA A 147 15.09 2.68 11.91
C ALA A 147 16.09 2.50 10.76
N ARG A 148 17.24 1.88 11.05
CA ARG A 148 18.28 1.63 10.05
C ARG A 148 17.72 0.67 8.99
N LEU A 149 17.91 0.99 7.71
CA LEU A 149 17.53 0.08 6.63
C LEU A 149 18.41 -1.17 6.64
N THR A 150 17.79 -2.33 6.46
CA THR A 150 18.47 -3.62 6.29
C THR A 150 18.95 -3.78 4.84
N THR A 151 19.46 -4.96 4.50
CA THR A 151 19.67 -5.39 3.10
C THR A 151 18.49 -6.22 2.56
N VAL A 152 17.53 -6.55 3.41
CA VAL A 152 16.37 -7.40 3.10
C VAL A 152 15.34 -6.61 2.29
N LYS A 153 14.76 -7.25 1.29
CA LYS A 153 13.72 -6.67 0.43
C LYS A 153 12.54 -7.63 0.33
N VAL A 154 11.38 -7.11 -0.07
CA VAL A 154 10.29 -7.98 -0.52
C VAL A 154 10.60 -8.46 -1.92
N LYS A 155 10.52 -9.77 -2.18
CA LYS A 155 10.70 -10.36 -3.51
C LYS A 155 9.75 -9.68 -4.49
N LEU A 156 10.27 -9.27 -5.64
CA LEU A 156 9.46 -8.58 -6.66
C LEU A 156 8.26 -9.44 -7.11
N SER A 157 8.44 -10.75 -7.25
CA SER A 157 7.36 -11.69 -7.60
C SER A 157 6.19 -11.67 -6.60
N HIS A 158 6.48 -11.46 -5.31
CA HIS A 158 5.44 -11.31 -4.28
C HIS A 158 4.72 -9.96 -4.41
N GLN A 159 5.46 -8.88 -4.64
CA GLN A 159 4.87 -7.56 -4.91
C GLN A 159 3.94 -7.60 -6.13
N GLU A 160 4.36 -8.25 -7.22
CA GLU A 160 3.54 -8.44 -8.43
C GLU A 160 2.24 -9.19 -8.12
N THR A 161 2.31 -10.23 -7.29
CA THR A 161 1.13 -11.03 -6.90
C THR A 161 0.11 -10.17 -6.15
N VAL A 162 0.56 -9.40 -5.16
CA VAL A 162 -0.31 -8.49 -4.40
C VAL A 162 -0.85 -7.38 -5.29
N PHE A 163 0.00 -6.75 -6.11
CA PHE A 163 -0.39 -5.68 -7.03
C PHE A 163 -1.48 -6.14 -8.02
N ARG A 164 -1.29 -7.29 -8.67
CA ARG A 164 -2.29 -7.87 -9.58
C ARG A 164 -3.62 -8.12 -8.89
N ARG A 165 -3.61 -8.57 -7.63
CA ARG A 165 -4.84 -8.80 -6.87
C ARG A 165 -5.64 -7.51 -6.65
N PHE A 166 -4.96 -6.39 -6.39
CA PHE A 166 -5.60 -5.09 -6.28
C PHE A 166 -6.02 -4.50 -7.63
N CYS A 167 -5.25 -4.72 -8.72
CA CYS A 167 -5.72 -4.40 -10.07
C CYS A 167 -7.03 -5.11 -10.40
N ARG A 168 -7.15 -6.38 -10.02
CA ARG A 168 -8.41 -7.14 -10.15
C ARG A 168 -9.51 -6.55 -9.30
N LEU A 169 -9.24 -6.17 -8.05
CA LEU A 169 -10.24 -5.50 -7.20
C LEU A 169 -10.78 -4.23 -7.89
N ALA A 170 -9.89 -3.37 -8.39
CA ALA A 170 -10.27 -2.13 -9.08
C ALA A 170 -11.16 -2.36 -10.31
N ARG A 171 -10.89 -3.43 -11.09
CA ARG A 171 -11.74 -3.81 -12.22
C ARG A 171 -13.13 -4.23 -11.78
N HIS A 172 -13.23 -5.10 -10.77
CA HIS A 172 -14.51 -5.59 -10.27
C HIS A 172 -15.39 -4.47 -9.72
N THR A 173 -14.77 -3.43 -9.15
CA THR A 173 -15.46 -2.30 -8.53
C THR A 173 -15.50 -1.05 -9.41
N SER A 174 -14.92 -1.11 -10.61
CA SER A 174 -14.74 0.02 -11.53
C SER A 174 -14.15 1.27 -10.85
N LYS A 175 -13.24 1.08 -9.89
CA LYS A 175 -12.58 2.17 -9.17
C LYS A 175 -11.32 2.62 -9.92
N PRO A 176 -10.99 3.93 -9.90
CA PRO A 176 -9.69 4.39 -10.35
C PRO A 176 -8.58 3.82 -9.45
N ILE A 177 -7.34 3.86 -9.92
CA ILE A 177 -6.17 3.37 -9.20
C ILE A 177 -5.04 4.40 -9.12
N SER A 178 -4.30 4.37 -8.01
CA SER A 178 -3.05 5.13 -7.82
C SER A 178 -1.90 4.16 -7.62
N ILE A 179 -0.93 4.19 -8.55
CA ILE A 179 0.14 3.19 -8.66
C ILE A 179 1.53 3.77 -8.36
N HIS A 180 2.23 3.10 -7.45
CA HIS A 180 3.64 3.28 -7.13
C HIS A 180 4.55 2.55 -8.10
N ASP A 181 5.60 3.23 -8.55
CA ASP A 181 6.57 2.63 -9.46
C ASP A 181 7.98 3.16 -9.20
N VAL A 182 8.83 2.31 -8.60
CA VAL A 182 10.25 2.61 -8.40
C VAL A 182 11.11 1.54 -9.05
N LYS A 183 11.71 1.91 -10.19
CA LYS A 183 12.59 1.06 -11.01
C LYS A 183 11.93 -0.25 -11.47
N CYS A 184 10.62 -0.23 -11.71
CA CYS A 184 9.82 -1.36 -12.17
C CYS A 184 9.01 -1.05 -13.45
N HIS A 185 9.25 0.08 -14.12
CA HIS A 185 8.46 0.62 -15.24
C HIS A 185 8.01 -0.42 -16.27
N GLY A 186 8.93 -1.21 -16.83
CA GLY A 186 8.58 -2.23 -17.83
C GLY A 186 7.64 -3.30 -17.27
N LYS A 187 7.96 -3.84 -16.09
CA LYS A 187 7.14 -4.86 -15.43
C LYS A 187 5.76 -4.34 -15.03
N LEU A 188 5.71 -3.10 -14.54
CA LEU A 188 4.46 -2.43 -14.20
C LEU A 188 3.60 -2.19 -15.43
N ASN A 189 4.21 -1.78 -16.55
CA ASN A 189 3.53 -1.60 -17.83
C ASN A 189 2.92 -2.92 -18.31
N ASP A 190 3.68 -4.02 -18.29
CA ASP A 190 3.20 -5.37 -18.64
C ASP A 190 1.93 -5.72 -17.82
N ILE A 191 2.00 -5.58 -16.49
CA ILE A 191 0.88 -5.89 -15.59
C ILE A 191 -0.33 -5.02 -15.88
N CYS A 192 -0.12 -3.71 -16.10
CA CYS A 192 -1.21 -2.79 -16.42
C CYS A 192 -1.86 -3.13 -17.76
N ASN A 193 -1.08 -3.51 -18.77
CA ASN A 193 -1.60 -3.94 -20.06
C ASN A 193 -2.45 -5.20 -19.94
N GLU A 194 -1.96 -6.20 -19.19
CA GLU A 194 -2.65 -7.47 -19.00
C GLU A 194 -3.92 -7.34 -18.16
N GLU A 195 -3.85 -6.63 -17.03
CA GLU A 195 -4.95 -6.57 -16.08
C GLU A 195 -5.93 -5.44 -16.41
N LEU A 196 -5.47 -4.27 -16.84
CA LEU A 196 -6.28 -3.04 -16.78
C LEU A 196 -6.63 -2.44 -18.14
N LEU A 197 -5.78 -2.60 -19.16
CA LEU A 197 -5.93 -1.84 -20.42
C LEU A 197 -7.24 -2.16 -21.16
N THR A 198 -7.76 -3.37 -21.01
CA THR A 198 -9.07 -3.76 -21.59
C THR A 198 -10.27 -3.20 -20.82
N TYR A 199 -10.07 -2.64 -19.63
CA TYR A 199 -11.10 -2.14 -18.70
C TYR A 199 -11.09 -0.61 -18.63
N HIS A 200 -11.63 0.03 -19.67
CA HIS A 200 -11.67 1.49 -19.84
C HIS A 200 -12.37 2.28 -18.71
N SER A 201 -13.16 1.61 -17.86
CA SER A 201 -13.77 2.20 -16.67
C SER A 201 -12.75 2.50 -15.57
N VAL A 202 -11.64 1.74 -15.50
CA VAL A 202 -10.56 1.97 -14.54
C VAL A 202 -9.64 3.07 -15.05
N LYS A 203 -9.57 4.19 -14.33
CA LYS A 203 -8.61 5.27 -14.62
C LYS A 203 -7.32 5.03 -13.85
N ILE A 204 -6.19 5.17 -14.55
CA ILE A 204 -4.86 4.85 -14.02
C ILE A 204 -4.10 6.14 -13.72
N CYS A 205 -3.64 6.29 -12.48
CA CYS A 205 -2.71 7.34 -12.07
C CYS A 205 -1.37 6.70 -11.69
N LEU A 206 -0.31 6.98 -12.44
CA LEU A 206 1.07 6.71 -12.01
C LEU A 206 1.52 7.89 -11.15
N HIS A 207 1.47 7.76 -9.82
CA HIS A 207 1.86 8.88 -8.96
C HIS A 207 3.39 8.98 -8.89
N SER A 208 3.88 10.22 -8.79
CA SER A 208 5.33 10.50 -8.69
C SER A 208 6.19 9.79 -9.74
N TYR A 209 5.69 9.65 -10.98
CA TYR A 209 6.36 8.89 -12.04
C TYR A 209 7.73 9.51 -12.38
N THR A 210 8.78 8.69 -12.29
CA THR A 210 10.18 9.08 -12.57
C THR A 210 10.82 8.31 -13.72
N GLY A 211 10.03 7.54 -14.48
CA GLY A 211 10.55 6.77 -15.62
C GLY A 211 10.96 7.66 -16.78
N SER A 212 11.98 7.25 -17.53
CA SER A 212 12.38 7.87 -18.79
C SER A 212 11.69 7.20 -19.97
N LYS A 213 11.66 7.90 -21.12
CA LYS A 213 11.36 7.28 -22.41
C LYS A 213 12.44 6.29 -22.82
#